data_AF-A0A026WKZ0-F1
#
_entry.id   AF-A0A026WKZ0-F1
#
_cell.length_a   1.000
_cell.length_b   1.000
_cell.length_c   1.000
_cell.angle_alpha   90.00
_cell.angle_beta   90.00
_cell.angle_gamma   90.00
#
_symmetry.space_group_name_H-M   'P 1'
#
loop_
_entity.id
_entity.type
_entity.pdbx_description
1 polymer ?
#
loop_
_entity_poly.entity_id
_entity_poly.type
_entity_poly.pdbx_seq_one_letter_code
_entity_poly.pdbx_strand_id
1 'polypeptide(L)'
;MVDQCKVSLKRIMLIGHSLGSHVSGFAAKKIHETKREKVARIFGVDPARPNFWNNPCKERLCKTDAERVIIFHSSPLGILRSIGHLDYYFRSLFLQPGCPFFDFVCSHTRPIIYMTNMVKDPSCVFPGRFKSS
;
A
#
# COMPACT_ATOMS: atom_id res chain seq x y z
N MET A 1 -15.89 12.52 -12.34
CA MET A 1 -16.18 12.39 -10.89
C MET A 1 -15.70 13.56 -10.05
N VAL A 2 -14.39 13.86 -9.94
CA VAL A 2 -13.88 14.99 -9.12
C VAL A 2 -14.48 16.33 -9.57
N ASP A 3 -14.42 16.63 -10.87
CA ASP A 3 -14.94 17.90 -11.41
C ASP A 3 -16.47 17.92 -11.53
N GLN A 4 -17.04 16.83 -12.03
CA GLN A 4 -18.49 16.71 -12.25
C GLN A 4 -19.28 16.71 -10.94
N CYS A 5 -18.79 16.03 -9.91
CA CYS A 5 -19.49 15.86 -8.63
C CYS A 5 -18.87 16.70 -7.50
N LYS A 6 -17.89 17.55 -7.81
CA LYS A 6 -17.16 18.42 -6.86
C LYS A 6 -16.64 17.67 -5.62
N VAL A 7 -16.16 16.44 -5.81
CA VAL A 7 -15.65 15.61 -4.72
C VAL A 7 -14.24 16.07 -4.36
N SER A 8 -14.03 16.50 -3.11
CA SER A 8 -12.71 16.88 -2.61
C SER A 8 -11.73 15.69 -2.64
N LEU A 9 -10.53 15.90 -3.17
CA LEU A 9 -9.45 14.91 -3.17
C LEU A 9 -9.03 14.47 -1.76
N LYS A 10 -9.28 15.32 -0.76
CA LYS A 10 -9.06 15.01 0.66
C LYS A 10 -10.01 13.94 1.21
N ARG A 11 -11.05 13.58 0.46
CA ARG A 11 -12.00 12.50 0.79
C ARG A 11 -11.74 11.22 0.00
N ILE A 12 -10.69 11.19 -0.83
CA ILE A 12 -10.35 10.04 -1.67
C ILE A 12 -9.23 9.25 -1.02
N MET A 13 -9.46 7.94 -0.93
CA MET A 13 -8.47 6.94 -0.53
C MET A 13 -8.35 5.92 -1.66
N LEU A 14 -7.11 5.65 -2.09
CA LEU A 14 -6.82 4.58 -3.04
C LEU A 14 -6.25 3.38 -2.28
N ILE A 15 -6.70 2.19 -2.64
CA ILE A 15 -6.21 0.94 -2.08
C ILE A 15 -5.81 0.05 -3.26
N GLY A 16 -4.55 -0.36 -3.30
CA GLY A 16 -4.04 -1.23 -4.35
C GLY A 16 -3.32 -2.42 -3.76
N HIS A 17 -3.56 -3.62 -4.30
CA HIS A 17 -2.82 -4.84 -3.93
C HIS A 17 -1.83 -5.21 -5.03
N SER A 18 -0.64 -5.69 -4.65
CA SER A 18 0.36 -6.17 -5.62
C SER A 18 0.69 -5.10 -6.67
N LEU A 19 0.52 -5.39 -7.96
CA LEU A 19 0.66 -4.43 -9.06
C LEU A 19 -0.32 -3.25 -8.95
N GLY A 20 -1.52 -3.47 -8.40
CA GLY A 20 -2.52 -2.43 -8.14
C GLY A 20 -2.03 -1.34 -7.18
N SER A 21 -1.05 -1.63 -6.33
CA SER A 21 -0.37 -0.61 -5.51
C SER A 21 0.29 0.45 -6.39
N HIS A 22 0.96 0.02 -7.47
CA HIS A 22 1.60 0.92 -8.41
C HIS A 22 0.60 1.64 -9.30
N VAL A 23 -0.48 0.95 -9.71
CA VAL A 23 -1.62 1.61 -10.40
C VAL A 23 -2.17 2.75 -9.55
N SER A 24 -2.35 2.55 -8.25
CA SER A 24 -2.79 3.60 -7.32
C SER A 24 -1.80 4.77 -7.26
N GLY A 25 -0.49 4.47 -7.20
CA GLY A 25 0.56 5.49 -7.25
C GLY A 25 0.53 6.30 -8.55
N PHE A 26 0.46 5.65 -9.70
CA PHE A 26 0.38 6.31 -11.01
C PHE A 26 -0.89 7.14 -11.17
N ALA A 27 -2.04 6.64 -10.72
CA ALA A 27 -3.28 7.40 -10.71
C ALA A 27 -3.15 8.67 -9.89
N ALA A 28 -2.56 8.59 -8.69
CA ALA A 28 -2.38 9.74 -7.82
C ALA A 28 -1.37 10.76 -8.39
N LYS A 29 -0.27 10.31 -9.02
CA LYS A 29 0.64 11.19 -9.77
C LYS A 29 -0.11 11.94 -10.87
N LYS A 30 -0.95 11.23 -11.64
CA LYS A 30 -1.72 11.84 -12.72
C LYS A 30 -2.75 12.87 -12.22
N ILE A 31 -3.40 12.58 -11.09
CA ILE A 31 -4.28 13.53 -10.41
C ILE A 31 -3.48 14.77 -9.99
N HIS A 32 -2.29 14.59 -9.40
CA HIS A 32 -1.45 15.70 -8.98
C HIS A 32 -0.95 16.56 -10.15
N GLU A 33 -0.57 15.95 -11.28
CA GLU A 33 -0.20 16.68 -12.49
C GLU A 33 -1.34 17.58 -13.00
N THR A 34 -2.57 17.06 -12.98
CA THR A 34 -3.74 17.73 -13.57
C THR A 34 -4.43 18.71 -12.62
N LYS A 35 -4.39 18.47 -11.31
CA LYS A 35 -5.08 19.27 -10.29
C LYS A 35 -4.17 20.07 -9.38
N ARG A 36 -2.86 19.80 -9.40
CA ARG A 36 -1.87 20.37 -8.45
C ARG A 36 -2.21 20.09 -6.98
N GLU A 37 -3.02 19.07 -6.73
CA GLU A 37 -3.44 18.62 -5.40
C GLU A 37 -3.15 17.13 -5.22
N LYS A 38 -3.05 16.66 -3.98
CA LYS A 38 -2.84 15.23 -3.67
C LYS A 38 -4.12 14.61 -3.15
N VAL A 39 -4.30 13.31 -3.42
CA VAL A 39 -5.30 12.52 -2.69
C VAL A 39 -4.88 12.37 -1.22
N ALA A 40 -5.84 12.22 -0.32
CA ALA A 40 -5.55 12.12 1.10
C ALA A 40 -4.68 10.89 1.43
N ARG A 41 -5.05 9.72 0.92
CA ARG A 41 -4.40 8.46 1.35
C ARG A 41 -4.24 7.46 0.22
N ILE A 42 -3.11 6.75 0.23
CA ILE A 42 -2.91 5.52 -0.53
C ILE A 42 -2.51 4.40 0.42
N PHE A 43 -3.18 3.26 0.32
CA PHE A 43 -2.76 1.99 0.91
C PHE A 43 -2.15 1.11 -0.19
N GLY A 44 -0.85 0.87 -0.10
CA GLY A 44 -0.14 -0.10 -0.91
C GLY A 44 -0.08 -1.44 -0.17
N VAL A 45 -0.84 -2.41 -0.63
CA VAL A 45 -1.00 -3.72 0.01
C VAL A 45 -0.09 -4.72 -0.68
N ASP A 46 1.03 -5.06 -0.04
CA ASP A 46 2.15 -5.86 -0.54
C ASP A 46 2.56 -5.47 -1.97
N PRO A 47 3.07 -4.24 -2.22
CA PRO A 47 3.33 -3.73 -3.56
C PRO A 47 4.29 -4.62 -4.35
N ALA A 48 3.97 -4.92 -5.61
CA ALA A 48 4.74 -5.88 -6.40
C ALA A 48 6.24 -5.53 -6.51
N ARG A 49 7.11 -6.50 -6.23
CA ARG A 49 8.56 -6.36 -6.35
C ARG A 49 9.09 -6.42 -7.78
N PRO A 50 8.72 -7.44 -8.60
CA PRO A 50 9.29 -7.60 -9.93
C PRO A 50 9.06 -6.35 -10.78
N ASN A 51 10.09 -5.87 -11.46
CA ASN A 51 10.07 -4.67 -12.28
C ASN A 51 9.81 -3.33 -11.56
N PHE A 52 9.74 -3.29 -10.22
CA PHE A 52 9.56 -2.04 -9.46
C PHE A 52 10.57 -1.84 -8.33
N TRP A 53 11.28 -2.90 -7.88
CA TRP A 53 12.17 -2.86 -6.72
C TRP A 53 13.18 -1.71 -6.75
N ASN A 54 13.88 -1.50 -7.87
CA ASN A 54 14.89 -0.45 -8.02
C ASN A 54 14.40 0.79 -8.76
N ASN A 55 13.12 0.84 -9.14
CA ASN A 55 12.63 1.93 -9.96
C ASN A 55 12.67 3.26 -9.18
N PRO A 56 12.93 4.37 -9.89
CA PRO A 56 12.80 5.70 -9.32
C PRO A 56 11.35 5.96 -8.90
N CYS A 57 11.16 6.91 -7.98
CA CYS A 57 9.84 7.28 -7.44
C CYS A 57 8.80 7.55 -8.54
N LYS A 58 9.20 8.09 -9.70
CA LYS A 58 8.31 8.39 -10.84
C LYS A 58 7.73 7.13 -11.52
N GLU A 59 8.37 5.97 -11.37
CA GLU A 59 8.07 4.71 -12.07
C GLU A 59 7.50 3.62 -11.13
N ARG A 60 7.00 4.02 -9.95
CA ARG A 60 6.35 3.11 -8.99
C ARG A 60 5.51 3.89 -7.99
N LEU A 61 4.84 3.18 -7.08
CA LEU A 61 4.28 3.75 -5.87
C LEU A 61 5.40 4.35 -5.00
N CYS A 62 5.16 5.57 -4.52
CA CYS A 62 6.13 6.33 -3.76
C CYS A 62 5.47 7.19 -2.68
N LYS A 63 6.18 7.46 -1.58
CA LYS A 63 5.70 8.28 -0.46
C LYS A 63 5.12 9.63 -0.91
N THR A 64 5.63 10.22 -1.98
CA THR A 64 5.19 11.54 -2.45
C THR A 64 3.81 11.55 -3.11
N ASP A 65 3.22 10.40 -3.42
CA ASP A 65 2.07 10.28 -4.32
C ASP A 65 0.74 10.72 -3.67
N ALA A 66 0.69 10.76 -2.34
CA ALA A 66 -0.45 11.23 -1.57
C ALA A 66 -0.01 12.02 -0.34
N GLU A 67 -0.95 12.64 0.38
CA GLU A 67 -0.65 13.27 1.68
C GLU A 67 -0.13 12.23 2.69
N ARG A 68 -0.71 11.02 2.68
CA ARG A 68 -0.22 9.86 3.45
C ARG A 68 -0.18 8.61 2.57
N VAL A 69 0.92 7.87 2.65
CA VAL A 69 1.10 6.60 1.93
C VAL A 69 1.45 5.55 2.97
N ILE A 70 0.59 4.54 3.08
CA ILE A 70 0.71 3.46 4.05
C ILE A 70 0.97 2.18 3.28
N ILE A 71 2.01 1.44 3.65
CA ILE A 71 2.42 0.23 2.95
C ILE A 71 2.31 -0.96 3.90
N PHE A 72 1.71 -2.04 3.43
CA PHE A 72 1.67 -3.32 4.13
C PHE A 72 2.63 -4.25 3.40
N HIS A 73 3.63 -4.78 4.09
CA HIS A 73 4.62 -5.72 3.57
C HIS A 73 4.34 -7.10 4.17
N SER A 74 4.20 -8.15 3.37
CA SER A 74 3.84 -9.48 3.89
C SER A 74 4.46 -10.68 3.19
N SER A 75 5.12 -10.49 2.06
CA SER A 75 5.72 -11.60 1.33
C SER A 75 6.98 -11.18 0.57
N PRO A 76 7.83 -12.15 0.16
CA PRO A 76 8.97 -11.88 -0.72
C PRO A 76 8.58 -11.49 -2.16
N LEU A 77 7.29 -11.59 -2.52
CA LEU A 77 6.76 -11.07 -3.78
C LEU A 77 6.56 -9.56 -3.73
N GLY A 78 6.47 -8.98 -2.53
CA GLY A 78 6.35 -7.54 -2.28
C GLY A 78 7.71 -6.83 -2.22
N ILE A 79 7.72 -5.53 -2.51
CA ILE A 79 8.86 -4.65 -2.19
C ILE A 79 9.07 -4.69 -0.68
N LEU A 80 10.30 -4.84 -0.20
CA LEU A 80 10.61 -4.97 1.24
C LEU A 80 11.25 -3.70 1.82
N ARG A 81 11.81 -2.84 0.98
CA ARG A 81 12.31 -1.54 1.42
C ARG A 81 11.16 -0.59 1.71
N SER A 82 11.36 0.35 2.64
CA SER A 82 10.38 1.38 2.91
C SER A 82 10.16 2.24 1.66
N ILE A 83 8.89 2.40 1.26
CA ILE A 83 8.49 3.25 0.14
C ILE A 83 7.33 4.19 0.50
N GLY A 84 6.78 4.09 1.71
CA GLY A 84 5.68 4.90 2.21
C GLY A 84 6.10 5.99 3.19
N HIS A 85 5.09 6.64 3.76
CA HIS A 85 5.24 7.43 4.99
C HIS A 85 5.17 6.55 6.23
N LEU A 86 4.50 5.40 6.11
CA LEU A 86 4.36 4.40 7.15
C LEU A 86 4.39 3.02 6.49
N ASP A 87 5.28 2.16 6.95
CA ASP A 87 5.48 0.82 6.42
C ASP A 87 5.25 -0.20 7.55
N TYR A 88 4.20 -1.01 7.41
CA TYR A 88 3.87 -2.11 8.32
C TYR A 88 4.44 -3.42 7.79
N TYR A 89 5.25 -4.08 8.60
CA TYR A 89 5.90 -5.34 8.24
C TYR A 89 5.24 -6.52 8.93
N PHE A 90 4.33 -7.18 8.22
CA PHE A 90 3.70 -8.41 8.68
C PHE A 90 4.61 -9.57 8.33
N ARG A 91 5.59 -9.90 9.18
CA ARG A 91 6.51 -11.05 8.99
C ARG A 91 7.00 -11.20 7.53
N SER A 92 7.34 -10.13 6.84
CA SER A 92 7.38 -10.08 5.35
C SER A 92 8.43 -10.99 4.69
N LEU A 93 9.41 -11.46 5.47
CA LEU A 93 10.44 -12.43 5.08
C LEU A 93 10.09 -13.88 5.46
N PHE A 94 8.96 -14.09 6.15
CA PHE A 94 8.48 -15.37 6.62
C PHE A 94 7.06 -15.63 6.08
N LEU A 95 6.64 -16.88 6.12
CA LEU A 95 5.27 -17.25 5.75
C LEU A 95 4.26 -16.63 6.72
N GLN A 96 3.18 -16.13 6.17
CA GLN A 96 2.08 -15.62 6.98
C GLN A 96 1.41 -16.76 7.76
N PRO A 97 0.97 -16.50 9.02
CA PRO A 97 0.20 -17.49 9.77
C PRO A 97 -1.04 -17.96 8.98
N GLY A 98 -1.19 -19.27 8.84
CA GLY A 98 -2.28 -19.90 8.08
C GLY A 98 -2.00 -20.10 6.60
N CYS A 99 -0.80 -19.75 6.09
CA CYS A 99 -0.40 -20.07 4.73
C CYS A 99 0.42 -21.37 4.66
N PRO A 100 0.19 -22.24 3.65
CA PRO A 100 0.99 -23.43 3.42
C PRO A 100 2.47 -23.11 3.20
N PHE A 101 3.33 -24.10 3.44
CA PHE A 101 4.77 -23.98 3.18
C PHE A 101 5.04 -23.65 1.71
N PHE A 102 5.91 -22.68 1.45
CA PHE A 102 6.20 -22.11 0.13
C PHE A 102 5.04 -21.45 -0.63
N ASP A 103 3.85 -21.30 -0.03
CA ASP A 103 2.77 -20.54 -0.65
C ASP A 103 2.95 -19.02 -0.43
N PHE A 104 3.82 -18.45 -1.26
CA PHE A 104 4.07 -17.02 -1.26
C PHE A 104 2.87 -16.22 -1.76
N VAL A 105 1.96 -16.82 -2.55
CA VAL A 105 0.74 -16.15 -3.04
C VAL A 105 -0.27 -15.99 -1.90
N CYS A 106 -0.43 -17.01 -1.06
CA CYS A 106 -1.21 -16.88 0.18
C CYS A 106 -0.62 -15.78 1.07
N SER A 107 0.70 -15.76 1.26
CA SER A 107 1.36 -14.74 2.08
C SER A 107 1.21 -13.33 1.48
N HIS A 108 1.20 -13.23 0.15
CA HIS A 108 1.03 -11.99 -0.62
C HIS A 108 -0.40 -11.43 -0.53
N THR A 109 -1.41 -12.30 -0.44
CA THR A 109 -2.83 -11.92 -0.35
C THR A 109 -3.30 -11.70 1.08
N ARG A 110 -2.62 -12.27 2.08
CA ARG A 110 -2.99 -12.18 3.50
C ARG A 110 -3.28 -10.76 4.02
N PRO A 111 -2.55 -9.70 3.63
CA PRO A 111 -2.81 -8.37 4.17
C PRO A 111 -4.16 -7.78 3.75
N ILE A 112 -4.77 -8.29 2.68
CA ILE A 112 -6.15 -7.94 2.32
C ILE A 112 -7.11 -8.38 3.44
N ILE A 113 -6.88 -9.56 4.01
CA ILE A 113 -7.66 -10.07 5.15
C ILE A 113 -7.41 -9.22 6.38
N TYR A 114 -6.14 -8.88 6.68
CA TYR A 114 -5.80 -7.99 7.80
C TYR A 114 -6.54 -6.66 7.70
N MET A 115 -6.47 -6.00 6.55
CA MET A 115 -7.13 -4.73 6.33
C MET A 115 -8.66 -4.85 6.40
N THR A 116 -9.24 -5.92 5.84
CA THR A 116 -10.69 -6.15 5.90
C THR A 116 -11.17 -6.37 7.34
N ASN A 117 -10.39 -7.09 8.15
CA ASN A 117 -10.71 -7.31 9.56
C ASN A 117 -10.64 -6.01 10.36
N MET A 118 -9.64 -5.14 10.11
CA MET A 118 -9.56 -3.82 10.74
C MET A 118 -10.77 -2.92 10.43
N VAL A 119 -11.34 -3.05 9.23
CA VAL A 119 -12.53 -2.29 8.84
C VAL A 119 -13.80 -2.85 9.48
N LYS A 120 -13.91 -4.18 9.57
CA LYS A 120 -15.09 -4.86 10.13
C LYS A 120 -15.15 -4.79 11.65
N ASP A 121 -14.00 -4.84 12.31
CA ASP A 121 -13.88 -4.89 13.75
C ASP A 121 -12.86 -3.84 14.23
N PRO A 122 -13.32 -2.71 14.77
CA PRO A 122 -12.45 -1.67 15.30
C PRO A 122 -11.54 -2.12 16.46
N SER A 123 -11.87 -3.24 17.13
CA SER A 123 -11.02 -3.83 18.16
C SER A 123 -9.88 -4.67 17.57
N CYS A 124 -9.99 -5.10 16.31
CA CYS A 124 -8.97 -5.83 15.58
C CYS A 124 -7.93 -4.87 14.99
N VAL A 125 -7.05 -4.36 15.86
CA VAL A 125 -5.95 -3.45 15.48
C VAL A 125 -4.62 -4.20 15.38
N PHE A 126 -3.77 -3.77 14.44
CA PHE A 126 -2.38 -4.22 14.35
C PHE A 126 -1.46 -3.12 14.92
N PRO A 127 -1.17 -3.13 16.23
CA PRO A 127 -0.26 -2.16 16.82
C PRO A 127 1.15 -2.39 16.27
N GLY A 128 1.63 -1.45 15.46
CA GLY A 128 3.01 -1.46 14.99
C GLY A 128 3.97 -1.16 16.13
N ARG A 129 5.12 -1.84 16.17
CA ARG A 129 6.27 -1.40 16.96
C ARG A 129 7.23 -0.63 16.07
N PHE A 130 7.64 0.56 16.48
CA PHE A 130 8.69 1.29 15.79
C PHE A 130 9.99 0.50 15.87
N LYS A 131 10.66 0.32 14.73
CA LYS A 131 12.01 -0.23 14.73
C LYS A 131 12.92 0.90 15.24
N SER A 132 13.50 0.74 16.43
CA SER A 132 14.57 1.62 16.89
C SER A 132 15.72 1.52 15.91
N SER A 133 16.09 2.67 15.33
CA SER A 133 17.26 2.85 14.47
C SER A 133 18.55 2.46 15.18
#